data_AF-A0A9W8L892-F1
#
_entry.id   AF-A0A9W8L892-F1
#
_cell.length_a   1.000
_cell.length_b   1.000
_cell.length_c   1.000
_cell.angle_alpha   90.00
_cell.angle_beta   90.00
_cell.angle_gamma   90.00
#
_symmetry.space_group_name_H-M   'P 1'
#
loop_
_entity.id
_entity.type
_entity.pdbx_description
1 polymer ?
#
loop_
_entity_poly.entity_id
_entity_poly.type
_entity_poly.pdbx_seq_one_letter_code
_entity_poly.pdbx_strand_id
1 'polypeptide(L)'
;MLSDAEHVEFFKSFPLLLPITMTPLQADGYIEIPEGPRVPINIDVENAGCKYCVDAIKSTPEIERYLGDKRHELDVRFNQCTSPLSFVRELQYSLATMPAAPTRRASKFYAQIIHECDELEEWGCVESFDEKSQIMTLELR
;
A
#
# COMPACT_ATOMS: atom_id res chain seq x y z
N MET A 1 -14.75 9.14 -21.36
CA MET A 1 -13.69 8.24 -21.87
C MET A 1 -12.43 9.06 -21.96
N LEU A 2 -11.34 8.59 -21.37
CA LEU A 2 -10.03 9.24 -21.47
C LEU A 2 -9.47 8.99 -22.87
N SER A 3 -8.86 10.02 -23.44
CA SER A 3 -8.14 9.93 -24.71
C SER A 3 -6.80 9.20 -24.54
N ASP A 4 -6.28 8.63 -25.63
CA ASP A 4 -4.95 7.98 -25.63
C ASP A 4 -3.83 8.93 -25.18
N ALA A 5 -3.97 10.23 -25.46
CA ALA A 5 -3.03 11.26 -25.02
C ALA A 5 -3.01 11.40 -23.48
N GLU A 6 -4.18 11.38 -22.84
CA GLU A 6 -4.30 11.45 -21.37
C GLU A 6 -3.75 10.19 -20.69
N HIS A 7 -3.90 9.02 -21.30
CA HIS A 7 -3.28 7.79 -20.80
C HIS A 7 -1.75 7.86 -20.84
N VAL A 8 -1.19 8.30 -21.97
CA VAL A 8 0.27 8.45 -22.11
C VAL A 8 0.82 9.46 -21.10
N GLU A 9 0.13 10.58 -20.90
CA GLU A 9 0.52 11.59 -19.92
C GLU A 9 0.46 11.06 -18.48
N PHE A 10 -0.57 10.27 -18.16
CA PHE A 10 -0.73 9.64 -16.86
C PHE A 10 0.45 8.74 -16.51
N PHE A 11 0.78 7.76 -17.36
CA PHE A 11 1.86 6.82 -17.09
C PHE A 11 3.26 7.44 -17.20
N LYS A 12 3.42 8.53 -17.97
CA LYS A 12 4.65 9.36 -17.92
C LYS A 12 4.82 10.06 -16.58
N SER A 13 3.72 10.51 -15.97
CA SER A 13 3.74 11.18 -14.67
C SER A 13 3.89 10.20 -13.50
N PHE A 14 3.44 8.96 -13.68
CA PHE A 14 3.51 7.90 -12.67
C PHE A 14 4.11 6.61 -13.26
N PRO A 15 5.43 6.61 -13.54
CA PRO A 15 6.08 5.52 -14.28
C PRO A 15 6.15 4.19 -13.53
N LEU A 16 5.91 4.21 -12.21
CA LEU A 16 5.89 3.00 -11.37
C LEU A 16 4.48 2.41 -11.20
N LEU A 17 3.45 3.04 -11.77
CA LEU A 17 2.12 2.45 -11.88
C LEU A 17 2.04 1.69 -13.20
N LEU A 18 1.70 0.41 -13.13
CA LEU A 18 1.52 -0.44 -14.29
C LEU A 18 0.04 -0.51 -14.65
N PRO A 19 -0.32 -0.31 -15.94
CA PRO A 19 -1.68 -0.43 -16.41
C PRO A 19 -2.19 -1.88 -16.28
N ILE A 20 -3.37 -2.08 -15.67
CA ILE A 20 -4.13 -3.35 -15.75
C ILE A 20 -5.25 -3.19 -16.78
N THR A 21 -6.12 -2.19 -16.59
CA THR A 21 -7.18 -1.80 -17.53
C THR A 21 -7.24 -0.28 -17.64
N MET A 22 -7.55 0.23 -18.84
CA MET A 22 -7.54 1.69 -19.11
C MET A 22 -8.91 2.34 -19.00
N THR A 23 -9.97 1.56 -19.21
CA THR A 23 -11.36 2.03 -19.08
C THR A 23 -12.21 0.88 -18.56
N PRO A 24 -12.66 0.93 -17.29
CA PRO A 24 -12.26 1.89 -16.24
C PRO A 24 -10.77 1.83 -15.88
N LEU A 25 -10.25 2.86 -15.22
CA LEU A 25 -8.84 2.90 -14.84
C LEU A 25 -8.57 1.88 -13.73
N GLN A 26 -7.71 0.93 -14.02
CA GLN A 26 -7.10 0.02 -13.07
C GLN A 26 -5.58 0.02 -13.24
N ALA A 27 -4.86 0.28 -12.17
CA ALA A 27 -3.40 0.32 -12.18
C ALA A 27 -2.84 -0.23 -10.86
N ASP A 28 -1.70 -0.90 -10.93
CA ASP A 28 -1.03 -1.50 -9.78
C ASP A 28 0.45 -1.14 -9.79
N GLY A 29 1.03 -0.89 -8.63
CA GLY A 29 2.46 -0.60 -8.53
C GLY A 29 2.77 0.33 -7.37
N TYR A 30 3.56 1.36 -7.62
CA TYR A 30 4.02 2.28 -6.58
C TYR A 30 3.80 3.74 -6.94
N ILE A 31 3.52 4.56 -5.94
CA ILE A 31 3.61 6.02 -6.01
C ILE A 31 4.86 6.45 -5.24
N GLU A 32 5.71 7.27 -5.87
CA GLU A 32 6.84 7.90 -5.19
C GLU A 32 6.34 9.13 -4.43
N ILE A 33 6.61 9.22 -3.13
CA ILE A 33 6.34 10.42 -2.35
C ILE A 33 7.60 11.29 -2.37
N PRO A 34 7.53 12.60 -2.70
CA PRO A 34 8.69 13.49 -2.61
C PRO A 34 9.32 13.42 -1.22
N GLU A 35 10.61 13.10 -1.16
CA GLU A 35 11.37 12.94 0.11
C GLU A 35 10.82 11.85 1.05
N GLY A 36 9.93 10.98 0.56
CA GLY A 36 9.25 9.93 1.31
C GLY A 36 9.49 8.53 0.76
N PRO A 37 8.88 7.50 1.38
CA PRO A 37 8.95 6.14 0.89
C PRO A 37 8.15 5.97 -0.41
N ARG A 38 8.46 4.89 -1.13
CA ARG A 38 7.58 4.39 -2.19
C ARG A 38 6.39 3.70 -1.55
N VAL A 39 5.19 4.10 -1.93
CA VAL A 39 3.94 3.55 -1.39
C VAL A 39 3.37 2.57 -2.41
N PRO A 40 3.23 1.27 -2.08
CA PRO A 40 2.55 0.33 -2.95
C PRO A 40 1.07 0.69 -3.02
N ILE A 41 0.50 0.70 -4.21
CA ILE A 41 -0.89 1.09 -4.40
C ILE A 41 -1.52 0.35 -5.57
N ASN A 42 -2.77 0.00 -5.37
CA ASN A 42 -3.67 -0.50 -6.38
C ASN A 42 -4.81 0.50 -6.52
N ILE A 43 -5.03 0.97 -7.74
CA ILE A 43 -6.10 1.90 -8.09
C ILE A 43 -7.10 1.12 -8.91
N ASP A 44 -8.36 1.14 -8.49
CA ASP A 44 -9.46 0.45 -9.14
C ASP A 44 -10.72 1.33 -9.11
N VAL A 45 -10.91 2.07 -10.20
CA VAL A 45 -12.03 3.00 -10.34
C VAL A 45 -13.33 2.27 -10.76
N GLU A 46 -13.25 1.01 -11.19
CA GLU A 46 -14.41 0.18 -11.53
C GLU A 46 -15.22 -0.17 -10.28
N ASN A 47 -14.51 -0.68 -9.26
CA ASN A 47 -15.10 -1.07 -7.98
C ASN A 47 -15.71 0.11 -7.22
N ALA A 48 -15.26 1.33 -7.52
CA ALA A 48 -15.81 2.58 -6.97
C ALA A 48 -17.00 3.16 -7.78
N GLY A 49 -17.50 2.45 -8.81
CA GLY A 49 -18.60 2.93 -9.63
C GLY A 49 -18.24 4.13 -10.51
N CYS A 50 -17.02 4.12 -11.06
CA CYS A 50 -16.46 5.19 -11.91
C CYS A 50 -16.27 6.54 -11.20
N LYS A 51 -16.11 6.54 -9.87
CA LYS A 51 -15.84 7.75 -9.08
C LYS A 51 -14.47 7.68 -8.43
N TYR A 52 -13.80 8.82 -8.37
CA TYR A 52 -12.58 8.98 -7.59
C TYR A 52 -12.96 9.11 -6.11
N CYS A 53 -12.61 8.11 -5.31
CA CYS A 53 -12.84 8.07 -3.88
C CYS A 53 -11.80 7.17 -3.20
N VAL A 54 -11.82 7.12 -1.87
CA VAL A 54 -10.95 6.23 -1.09
C VAL A 54 -11.19 4.76 -1.41
N ASP A 55 -12.44 4.35 -1.73
CA ASP A 55 -12.74 2.95 -2.09
C ASP A 55 -12.06 2.50 -3.39
N ALA A 56 -11.67 3.45 -4.25
CA ALA A 56 -10.91 3.16 -5.47
C ALA A 56 -9.43 2.85 -5.18
N ILE A 57 -9.00 2.86 -3.92
CA ILE A 57 -7.60 2.74 -3.51
C ILE A 57 -7.45 1.54 -2.57
N LYS A 58 -6.55 0.64 -2.91
CA LYS A 58 -6.07 -0.43 -2.02
C LYS A 58 -4.57 -0.32 -1.85
N SER A 59 -4.06 -0.62 -0.67
CA SER A 59 -2.65 -0.44 -0.33
C SER A 59 -2.27 -1.31 0.87
N THR A 60 -1.19 -0.98 1.60
CA THR A 60 -0.90 -1.64 2.87
C THR A 60 -1.92 -1.23 3.94
N PRO A 61 -2.11 -2.05 4.98
CA PRO A 61 -3.05 -1.74 6.07
C PRO A 61 -2.81 -0.37 6.73
N GLU A 62 -1.56 0.09 6.82
CA GLU A 62 -1.22 1.38 7.40
C GLU A 62 -1.75 2.55 6.56
N ILE A 63 -1.61 2.43 5.24
CA ILE A 63 -2.07 3.43 4.27
C ILE A 63 -3.59 3.41 4.19
N GLU A 64 -4.20 2.23 4.11
CA GLU A 64 -5.66 2.08 4.08
C GLU A 64 -6.31 2.65 5.34
N ARG A 65 -5.70 2.42 6.51
CA ARG A 65 -6.15 3.06 7.76
C ARG A 65 -6.06 4.58 7.69
N TYR A 66 -4.93 5.12 7.22
CA TYR A 66 -4.76 6.56 7.07
C TYR A 66 -5.79 7.18 6.11
N LEU A 67 -6.02 6.55 4.95
CA LEU A 67 -7.03 6.98 3.99
C LEU A 67 -8.44 6.86 4.57
N GLY A 68 -8.71 5.81 5.36
CA GLY A 68 -9.96 5.61 6.09
C GLY A 68 -10.23 6.71 7.12
N ASP A 69 -9.23 7.06 7.93
CA ASP A 69 -9.32 8.13 8.93
C ASP A 69 -9.63 9.50 8.30
N LYS A 70 -9.12 9.73 7.08
CA LYS A 70 -9.34 10.98 6.31
C LYS A 70 -10.41 10.87 5.23
N ARG A 71 -11.19 9.78 5.19
CA ARG A 71 -12.08 9.44 4.07
C ARG A 71 -12.97 10.60 3.65
N HIS A 72 -13.66 11.24 4.60
CA HIS A 72 -14.60 12.31 4.27
C HIS A 72 -13.92 13.51 3.58
N GLU A 73 -12.77 13.95 4.08
CA GLU A 73 -11.99 15.04 3.48
C GLU A 73 -11.47 14.64 2.09
N LEU A 74 -10.89 13.44 2.00
CA LEU A 74 -10.29 12.94 0.77
C LEU A 74 -11.34 12.70 -0.32
N ASP A 75 -12.50 12.12 0.00
CA ASP A 75 -13.57 11.91 -0.96
C ASP A 75 -14.10 13.25 -1.51
N VAL A 76 -14.18 14.31 -0.69
CA VAL A 76 -14.55 15.64 -1.19
C VAL A 76 -13.51 16.17 -2.19
N ARG A 77 -12.22 16.00 -1.90
CA ARG A 77 -11.12 16.44 -2.79
C ARG A 77 -11.05 15.58 -4.06
N PHE A 78 -11.20 14.27 -3.94
CA PHE A 78 -11.19 13.33 -5.06
C PHE A 78 -12.39 13.52 -5.98
N ASN A 79 -13.57 13.83 -5.46
CA ASN A 79 -14.73 14.17 -6.29
C ASN A 79 -14.55 15.48 -7.09
N GLN A 80 -13.60 16.34 -6.74
CA GLN A 80 -13.24 17.53 -7.53
C GLN A 80 -12.22 17.23 -8.63
N CYS A 81 -11.60 16.05 -8.62
CA CYS A 81 -10.64 15.64 -9.63
C CYS A 81 -11.35 15.38 -10.95
N THR A 82 -10.89 16.01 -12.02
CA THR A 82 -11.48 15.90 -13.37
C THR A 82 -10.79 14.85 -14.23
N SER A 83 -9.67 14.27 -13.75
CA SER A 83 -8.89 13.27 -14.48
C SER A 83 -8.14 12.31 -13.53
N PRO A 84 -7.73 11.12 -14.00
CA PRO A 84 -6.87 10.22 -13.24
C PRO A 84 -5.59 10.87 -12.76
N LEU A 85 -5.00 11.71 -13.60
CA LEU A 85 -3.77 12.41 -13.29
C LEU A 85 -3.96 13.31 -12.07
N SER A 86 -5.03 14.10 -12.06
CA SER A 86 -5.36 14.95 -10.91
C SER A 86 -5.65 14.14 -9.65
N PHE A 87 -6.40 13.03 -9.78
CA PHE A 87 -6.71 12.13 -8.67
C PHE A 87 -5.45 11.54 -8.02
N VAL A 88 -4.53 10.97 -8.82
CA VAL A 88 -3.32 10.33 -8.29
C VAL A 88 -2.33 11.36 -7.76
N ARG A 89 -2.25 12.57 -8.34
CA ARG A 89 -1.48 13.68 -7.73
C ARG A 89 -2.05 14.06 -6.37
N GLU A 90 -3.37 14.18 -6.27
CA GLU A 90 -4.03 14.53 -5.01
C GLU A 90 -3.79 13.47 -3.93
N LEU A 91 -3.80 12.21 -4.33
CA LEU A 91 -3.44 11.09 -3.48
C LEU A 91 -1.97 11.16 -3.04
N GLN A 92 -1.05 11.40 -3.98
CA GLN A 92 0.39 11.57 -3.69
C GLN A 92 0.62 12.71 -2.68
N TYR A 93 -0.02 13.86 -2.84
CA TYR A 93 0.05 14.97 -1.88
C TYR A 93 -0.53 14.58 -0.51
N SER A 94 -1.65 13.87 -0.50
CA SER A 94 -2.29 13.42 0.73
C SER A 94 -1.40 12.45 1.50
N LEU A 95 -0.74 11.52 0.81
CA LEU A 95 0.22 10.59 1.39
C LEU A 95 1.51 11.27 1.84
N ALA A 96 1.96 12.34 1.17
CA ALA A 96 3.11 13.13 1.60
C ALA A 96 2.89 13.80 2.97
N THR A 97 1.63 14.11 3.32
CA THR A 97 1.27 14.65 4.65
C THR A 97 1.02 13.57 5.70
N MET A 98 1.14 12.29 5.33
CA MET A 98 0.99 11.21 6.30
C MET A 98 2.11 11.36 7.33
N PRO A 99 1.77 11.43 8.64
CA PRO A 99 2.79 11.44 9.66
C PRO A 99 3.63 10.18 9.48
N ALA A 100 4.95 10.34 9.35
CA ALA A 100 5.86 9.21 9.33
C ALA A 100 5.48 8.31 10.50
N ALA A 101 5.17 7.04 10.22
CA ALA A 101 4.96 6.09 11.29
C ALA A 101 6.15 6.26 12.23
N PRO A 102 5.94 6.35 13.57
CA PRO A 102 7.07 6.37 14.48
C PRO A 102 7.90 5.18 14.04
N THR A 103 9.12 5.42 13.58
CA THR A 103 10.04 4.35 13.23
C THR A 103 10.01 3.49 14.46
N ARG A 104 9.36 2.32 14.38
CA ARG A 104 9.48 1.32 15.42
C ARG A 104 10.95 1.09 15.38
N ARG A 105 11.69 1.72 16.32
CA ARG A 105 13.10 1.44 16.57
C ARG A 105 13.13 -0.05 16.48
N ALA A 106 13.80 -0.60 15.46
CA ALA A 106 13.91 -2.04 15.29
C ALA A 106 14.24 -2.53 16.69
N SER A 107 13.26 -3.21 17.30
CA SER A 107 13.31 -3.48 18.73
C SER A 107 14.68 -4.11 18.95
N LYS A 108 15.50 -3.61 19.89
CA LYS A 108 16.84 -4.18 20.09
C LYS A 108 16.75 -5.71 20.22
N PHE A 109 15.62 -6.20 20.73
CA PHE A 109 15.24 -7.60 20.76
C PHE A 109 15.12 -8.29 19.39
N TYR A 110 14.54 -7.69 18.34
CA TYR A 110 14.43 -8.34 17.03
C TYR A 110 15.80 -8.52 16.35
N ALA A 111 16.66 -7.50 16.41
CA ALA A 111 18.02 -7.61 15.87
C ALA A 111 18.87 -8.60 16.68
N GLN A 112 18.66 -8.65 18.00
CA GLN A 112 19.31 -9.59 18.90
C GLN A 112 18.82 -11.03 18.72
N ILE A 113 17.52 -11.25 18.48
CA ILE A 113 16.95 -12.56 18.17
C ILE A 113 17.52 -13.08 16.85
N ILE A 114 17.61 -12.25 15.80
CA ILE A 114 18.20 -12.68 14.52
C ILE A 114 19.68 -13.02 14.70
N HIS A 115 20.43 -12.20 15.46
CA HIS A 115 21.84 -12.48 15.76
C HIS A 115 22.02 -13.77 16.58
N GLU A 116 21.17 -14.00 17.58
CA GLU A 116 21.16 -15.24 18.37
C GLU A 116 20.72 -16.45 17.53
N CYS A 117 19.84 -16.27 16.54
CA CYS A 117 19.45 -17.31 15.60
C CYS A 117 20.55 -17.64 14.57
N ASP A 118 21.28 -16.64 14.07
CA ASP A 118 22.35 -16.82 13.08
C ASP A 118 23.65 -17.40 13.71
N GLU A 119 23.90 -17.17 15.00
CA GLU A 119 25.07 -17.73 15.70
C GLU A 119 24.86 -19.14 16.26
N LEU A 120 23.61 -19.61 16.38
CA LEU A 120 23.28 -20.95 16.89
C LEU A 120 22.88 -21.87 15.71
N GLU A 121 23.87 -22.47 15.06
CA GLU A 121 23.74 -23.40 13.91
C GLU A 121 23.00 -24.74 14.19
N GLU A 122 22.27 -24.90 15.30
CA GLU A 122 21.55 -26.15 15.63
C GLU A 122 20.15 -25.92 16.23
N TRP A 123 19.23 -25.29 15.48
CA TRP A 123 17.82 -25.29 15.88
C TRP A 123 17.12 -26.55 15.35
N GLY A 124 17.13 -27.61 16.16
CA GLY A 124 16.25 -28.76 15.98
C GLY A 124 14.80 -28.34 16.23
N CYS A 125 14.15 -27.80 15.20
CA CYS A 125 12.77 -27.35 15.27
C CYS A 125 11.82 -28.56 15.39
N VAL A 126 10.99 -28.60 16.44
CA VAL A 126 9.92 -29.59 16.56
C VAL A 126 8.61 -28.93 16.17
N GLU A 127 8.14 -29.23 14.96
CA GLU A 127 6.80 -28.82 14.53
C GLU A 127 5.77 -29.73 15.21
N SER A 128 4.88 -29.13 16.00
CA SER A 128 3.71 -29.82 16.52
C SER A 128 2.45 -29.17 15.98
N PHE A 129 1.57 -30.00 15.40
CA PHE A 129 0.28 -29.59 14.87
C PHE A 129 -0.83 -30.15 15.76
N ASP A 130 -1.66 -29.27 16.30
CA ASP A 130 -2.84 -29.66 17.06
C ASP A 130 -4.07 -29.61 16.15
N GLU A 131 -4.59 -30.78 15.78
CA GLU A 131 -5.76 -30.92 14.91
C GLU A 131 -7.04 -30.26 15.48
N LYS A 132 -7.16 -30.12 16.80
CA LYS A 132 -8.36 -29.54 17.43
C LYS A 132 -8.36 -28.02 17.39
N SER A 133 -7.19 -27.40 17.57
CA SER A 133 -7.05 -25.95 17.54
C SER A 133 -6.68 -25.43 16.14
N GLN A 134 -6.25 -26.31 15.22
CA GLN A 134 -5.69 -25.97 13.90
C GLN A 134 -4.49 -25.01 14.01
N ILE A 135 -3.80 -25.04 15.16
CA ILE A 135 -2.63 -24.20 15.42
C ILE A 135 -1.38 -25.04 15.24
N MET A 136 -0.44 -24.52 14.46
CA MET A 136 0.92 -25.03 14.35
C MET A 136 1.78 -24.29 15.36
N THR A 137 2.41 -25.04 16.27
CA THR A 137 3.30 -24.48 17.29
C THR A 137 4.72 -24.89 16.98
N LEU A 138 5.59 -23.90 16.82
CA LEU A 138 7.03 -24.06 16.63
C LEU A 138 7.68 -23.84 17.99
N GLU A 139 8.13 -24.93 18.62
CA GLU A 139 8.90 -24.86 19.87
C GLU A 139 10.39 -24.95 19.54
N LEU A 140 11.11 -23.95 20.03
CA LEU A 140 12.56 -23.84 19.97
C LEU A 140 13.15 -24.61 21.16
N ARG A 141 14.05 -25.56 20.90
CA ARG A 141 14.77 -26.31 21.95
C ARG A 141 15.95 -25.54 22.51
#